data_AF-A0A8H4AY18-F1
#
_entry.id   AF-A0A8H4AY18-F1
#
_cell.length_a   1.000
_cell.length_b   1.000
_cell.length_c   1.000
_cell.angle_alpha   90.00
_cell.angle_beta   90.00
_cell.angle_gamma   90.00
#
_symmetry.space_group_name_H-M   'P 1'
#
loop_
_entity.id
_entity.type
_entity.pdbx_description
1 polymer ?
#
loop_
_entity_poly.entity_id
_entity_poly.type
_entity_poly.pdbx_seq_one_letter_code
_entity_poly.pdbx_strand_id
1 'polypeptide(L)'
;MINFNIAFDGLSGKNREYVVVGRDATTTNARVKLILEADFETQVYRRAKQLNAKEFEAIGKVFSDLLKRDVDSFDLVLEAKKVATIINTSDLSIEQVVARILSCILWNLTSTFGTVRIFFAQPIPSFLTKNKMSKRTSSEQIKQVNLSDLQEESSTLQIKEYTVQELIVLKNWELANYIADKAYTQLIAKLEERHEFMKYLKEFYELQVTDYEKIEREVLPKNHSDDKKLFKDAQEWRKNVLMKSKNATKFQASHLATKILDLEFEIDQQEQEQEKQKQEKKTRARTRAGTKN
;
A
#
# COMPACT_ATOMS: atom_id res chain seq x y z
N MET A 1 -7.71 -9.81 27.18
CA MET A 1 -6.51 -9.02 26.95
C MET A 1 -5.40 -9.90 26.39
N ILE A 2 -5.50 -10.18 25.09
CA ILE A 2 -4.34 -10.59 24.31
C ILE A 2 -3.56 -9.31 24.01
N ASN A 3 -2.82 -8.83 25.00
CA ASN A 3 -1.87 -7.76 24.78
C ASN A 3 -0.71 -8.32 23.99
N PHE A 4 -0.62 -7.89 22.75
CA PHE A 4 0.59 -8.02 21.97
C PHE A 4 1.43 -6.79 22.25
N ASN A 5 2.44 -6.99 23.10
CA ASN A 5 3.50 -6.02 23.25
C ASN A 5 4.45 -6.17 22.07
N ILE A 6 4.60 -5.12 21.29
CA ILE A 6 5.60 -5.07 20.21
C ILE A 6 6.75 -4.21 20.68
N ALA A 7 7.94 -4.79 20.64
CA ALA A 7 9.20 -4.19 21.06
C ALA A 7 10.20 -4.17 19.90
N PHE A 8 10.70 -2.98 19.53
CA PHE A 8 11.77 -2.78 18.55
C PHE A 8 13.06 -2.36 19.26
N ASP A 9 14.07 -3.22 19.28
CA ASP A 9 15.38 -2.87 19.84
C ASP A 9 16.35 -2.44 18.74
N GLY A 10 17.09 -1.37 19.01
CA GLY A 10 18.08 -0.83 18.09
C GLY A 10 19.40 -0.61 18.82
N LEU A 11 20.40 -1.35 18.36
CA LEU A 11 21.84 -1.33 18.71
C LEU A 11 22.29 -2.39 19.72
N SER A 12 22.60 -3.59 19.22
CA SER A 12 23.63 -4.47 19.78
C SER A 12 24.23 -5.37 18.69
N GLY A 13 25.40 -4.98 18.17
CA GLY A 13 26.48 -5.77 17.54
C GLY A 13 26.21 -6.82 16.44
N LYS A 14 24.98 -7.27 16.21
CA LYS A 14 24.58 -8.35 15.29
C LYS A 14 23.23 -7.98 14.66
N ASN A 15 23.29 -7.05 13.72
CA ASN A 15 22.18 -6.29 13.13
C ASN A 15 21.03 -7.14 12.54
N ARG A 16 20.00 -7.43 13.34
CA ARG A 16 18.62 -7.60 12.85
C ARG A 16 17.68 -6.92 13.81
N GLU A 17 16.88 -5.98 13.32
CA GLU A 17 15.72 -5.48 14.03
C GLU A 17 14.69 -6.59 14.09
N TYR A 18 14.14 -6.84 15.28
CA TYR A 18 13.14 -7.88 15.48
C TYR A 18 11.94 -7.34 16.24
N VAL A 19 10.81 -7.99 16.03
CA VAL A 19 9.55 -7.72 16.72
C VAL A 19 9.39 -8.81 17.76
N VAL A 20 9.48 -8.46 19.04
CA VAL A 20 9.05 -9.36 20.12
C VAL A 20 7.56 -9.21 20.28
N VAL A 21 6.84 -10.32 20.38
CA VAL A 21 5.40 -10.35 20.60
C VAL A 21 5.13 -11.17 21.87
N GLY A 22 4.54 -10.55 22.88
CA GLY A 22 4.24 -11.23 24.15
C GLY A 22 3.44 -10.35 25.10
N ARG A 23 3.02 -10.90 26.24
CA ARG A 23 2.30 -10.13 27.29
C ARG A 23 3.23 -9.31 28.18
N ASP A 24 4.50 -9.67 28.21
CA ASP A 24 5.58 -9.09 29.00
C ASP A 24 6.59 -8.31 28.14
N ALA A 25 6.45 -8.31 26.82
CA ALA A 25 7.48 -7.72 25.94
C ALA A 25 7.68 -6.20 26.12
N THR A 26 6.74 -5.48 26.75
CA THR A 26 6.90 -4.05 27.12
C THR A 26 7.87 -3.82 28.27
N THR A 27 8.23 -4.86 29.02
CA THR A 27 9.25 -4.80 30.09
C THR A 27 10.68 -4.76 29.52
N THR A 28 10.86 -5.06 28.23
CA THR A 28 12.14 -4.93 27.53
C THR A 28 12.50 -3.47 27.26
N ASN A 29 13.79 -3.16 27.06
CA ASN A 29 14.29 -1.83 26.69
C ASN A 29 14.06 -1.49 25.21
N ALA A 30 12.87 -1.81 24.70
CA ALA A 30 12.51 -1.51 23.33
C ALA A 30 12.26 -0.02 23.09
N ARG A 31 12.68 0.46 21.91
CA ARG A 31 12.49 1.84 21.44
C ARG A 31 11.03 2.19 21.20
N VAL A 32 10.27 1.24 20.64
CA VAL A 32 8.84 1.39 20.41
C VAL A 32 8.13 0.29 21.19
N LYS A 33 7.18 0.70 22.02
CA LYS A 33 6.36 -0.18 22.86
C LYS A 33 4.90 0.06 22.50
N LEU A 34 4.22 -0.96 21.99
CA LEU A 34 2.82 -0.89 21.60
C LEU A 34 1.99 -1.88 22.43
N ILE A 35 0.75 -1.51 22.76
CA ILE A 35 -0.26 -2.43 23.30
C ILE A 35 -1.42 -2.48 22.32
N LEU A 36 -1.73 -3.68 21.82
CA LEU A 36 -2.94 -3.91 21.03
C LEU A 36 -4.07 -4.31 21.98
N GLU A 37 -5.06 -3.43 22.11
CA GLU A 37 -6.23 -3.64 22.99
C GLU A 37 -7.48 -3.85 22.15
N ALA A 38 -8.44 -4.61 22.67
CA ALA A 38 -9.79 -4.72 22.14
C ALA A 38 -10.75 -4.92 23.32
N ASP A 39 -12.01 -4.57 23.14
CA ASP A 39 -13.11 -4.99 24.01
C ASP A 39 -13.14 -6.52 24.18
N PHE A 40 -13.69 -6.97 25.30
CA PHE A 40 -13.63 -8.37 25.70
C PHE A 40 -14.45 -9.25 24.77
N GLU A 41 -15.61 -8.76 24.35
CA GLU A 41 -16.55 -9.39 23.45
C GLU A 41 -15.90 -9.68 22.08
N THR A 42 -15.24 -8.68 21.49
CA THR A 42 -14.48 -8.86 20.24
C THR A 42 -13.36 -9.88 20.38
N GLN A 43 -12.66 -9.93 21.52
CA GLN A 43 -11.62 -10.93 21.76
C GLN A 43 -12.19 -12.34 21.84
N VAL A 44 -13.30 -12.52 22.57
CA VAL A 44 -14.02 -13.80 22.67
C VAL A 44 -14.48 -14.23 21.28
N TYR A 45 -15.11 -13.33 20.51
CA TYR A 45 -15.58 -13.62 19.16
C TYR A 45 -14.44 -14.04 18.22
N ARG A 46 -13.35 -13.26 18.17
CA ARG A 46 -12.17 -13.57 17.33
C ARG A 46 -11.56 -14.91 17.73
N ARG A 47 -11.43 -15.19 19.03
CA ARG A 47 -10.84 -16.44 19.53
C ARG A 47 -11.74 -17.65 19.28
N ALA A 48 -13.05 -17.51 19.48
CA ALA A 48 -14.03 -18.53 19.17
C ALA A 48 -13.99 -18.88 17.67
N LYS A 49 -13.93 -17.86 16.80
CA LYS A 49 -13.79 -18.04 15.35
C LYS A 49 -12.50 -18.78 14.97
N GLN A 50 -11.36 -18.43 15.58
CA GLN A 50 -10.08 -19.13 15.36
C GLN A 50 -10.11 -20.60 15.75
N LEU A 51 -10.80 -20.92 16.85
CA LEU A 51 -10.93 -22.29 17.35
C LEU A 51 -12.11 -23.05 16.70
N ASN A 52 -12.82 -22.41 15.76
CA ASN A 52 -14.05 -22.93 15.17
C ASN A 52 -15.09 -23.36 16.23
N ALA A 53 -15.12 -22.67 17.36
CA ALA A 53 -16.05 -22.90 18.45
C ALA A 53 -17.43 -22.34 18.07
N LYS A 54 -18.36 -23.22 17.72
CA LYS A 54 -19.74 -22.87 17.32
C LYS A 54 -20.76 -23.13 18.43
N GLU A 55 -20.44 -24.03 19.35
CA GLU A 55 -21.33 -24.42 20.43
C GLU A 55 -21.18 -23.49 21.63
N PHE A 56 -22.30 -23.24 22.32
CA PHE A 56 -22.36 -22.33 23.47
C PHE A 56 -21.37 -22.72 24.57
N GLU A 57 -21.23 -24.01 24.87
CA GLU A 57 -20.29 -24.52 25.87
C GLU A 57 -18.83 -24.24 25.47
N ALA A 58 -18.48 -24.43 24.19
CA ALA A 58 -17.15 -24.13 23.67
C ALA A 58 -16.84 -22.63 23.72
N ILE A 59 -17.82 -21.77 23.44
CA ILE A 59 -17.70 -20.31 23.58
C ILE A 59 -17.54 -19.92 25.06
N GLY A 60 -18.30 -20.53 25.96
CA GLY A 60 -18.19 -20.32 27.42
C GLY A 60 -16.81 -20.70 27.97
N LYS A 61 -16.19 -21.75 27.43
CA LYS A 61 -14.81 -22.11 27.75
C LYS A 61 -13.81 -21.06 27.25
N VAL A 62 -13.96 -20.58 26.01
CA VAL A 62 -13.13 -19.49 25.47
C VAL A 62 -13.24 -18.22 26.31
N PHE A 63 -14.45 -17.86 26.72
CA PHE A 63 -14.72 -16.73 27.60
C PHE A 63 -13.97 -16.89 28.94
N SER A 64 -14.15 -18.03 29.59
CA SER A 64 -13.55 -18.32 30.92
C SER A 64 -12.02 -18.35 30.84
N ASP A 65 -11.46 -18.95 29.80
CA ASP A 65 -10.02 -18.99 29.56
C ASP A 65 -9.44 -17.59 29.34
N LEU A 66 -10.11 -16.74 28.55
CA LEU A 66 -9.67 -15.37 28.33
C LEU A 66 -9.76 -14.53 29.61
N LEU A 67 -10.85 -14.66 30.36
CA LEU A 67 -11.03 -13.94 31.62
C LEU A 67 -9.96 -14.31 32.64
N LYS A 68 -9.74 -15.61 32.87
CA LYS A 68 -8.71 -16.11 33.78
C LYS A 68 -7.33 -15.59 33.37
N ARG A 69 -7.01 -15.72 32.08
CA ARG A 69 -5.75 -15.24 31.54
C ARG A 69 -5.57 -13.74 31.76
N ASP A 70 -6.61 -12.94 31.68
CA ASP A 70 -6.51 -11.49 31.88
C ASP A 70 -6.25 -11.13 33.33
N VAL A 71 -6.99 -11.75 34.24
CA VAL A 71 -6.80 -11.62 35.69
C VAL A 71 -5.36 -11.98 36.07
N ASP A 72 -4.85 -13.11 35.58
CA ASP A 72 -3.48 -13.58 35.85
C ASP A 72 -2.39 -12.62 35.36
N SER A 73 -2.70 -11.76 34.37
CA SER A 73 -1.75 -10.80 33.79
C SER A 73 -2.02 -9.33 34.13
N PHE A 74 -3.01 -9.06 34.99
CA PHE A 74 -3.55 -7.71 35.19
C PHE A 74 -2.47 -6.69 35.58
N ASP A 75 -1.63 -7.01 36.58
CA ASP A 75 -0.60 -6.09 37.06
C ASP A 75 0.47 -5.78 36.00
N LEU A 76 0.92 -6.82 35.27
CA LEU A 76 1.91 -6.66 34.20
C LEU A 76 1.39 -5.74 33.08
N VAL A 77 0.12 -5.91 32.74
CA VAL A 77 -0.56 -5.09 31.74
C VAL A 77 -0.71 -3.65 32.20
N LEU A 78 -1.03 -3.45 33.48
CA LEU A 78 -1.19 -2.12 34.05
C LEU A 78 0.12 -1.33 34.00
N GLU A 79 1.24 -1.97 34.32
CA GLU A 79 2.58 -1.36 34.19
C GLU A 79 2.94 -1.08 32.73
N ALA A 80 2.64 -2.02 31.82
CA ALA A 80 2.87 -1.85 30.39
C ALA A 80 2.15 -0.61 29.83
N LYS A 81 0.89 -0.39 30.24
CA LYS A 81 0.07 0.76 29.79
C LYS A 81 0.66 2.12 30.15
N LYS A 82 1.54 2.20 31.16
CA LYS A 82 2.21 3.46 31.53
C LYS A 82 3.29 3.88 30.54
N VAL A 83 3.90 2.93 29.83
CA VAL A 83 5.09 3.15 28.99
C VAL A 83 4.88 2.84 27.51
N ALA A 84 3.70 2.34 27.13
CA ALA A 84 3.40 1.90 25.77
C ALA A 84 2.28 2.71 25.13
N THR A 85 2.34 2.86 23.80
CA THR A 85 1.24 3.43 23.02
C THR A 85 0.15 2.38 22.83
N ILE A 86 -1.07 2.71 23.26
CA ILE A 86 -2.23 1.82 23.15
C ILE A 86 -2.91 2.02 21.79
N ILE A 87 -3.14 0.93 21.07
CA ILE A 87 -3.92 0.89 19.84
C ILE A 87 -5.18 0.05 20.12
N ASN A 88 -6.34 0.70 20.11
CA ASN A 88 -7.62 -0.03 20.16
C ASN A 88 -7.90 -0.67 18.78
N THR A 89 -8.15 -1.97 18.79
CA THR A 89 -8.32 -2.84 17.62
C THR A 89 -9.72 -3.44 17.53
N SER A 90 -10.67 -3.05 18.40
CA SER A 90 -12.05 -3.55 18.42
C SER A 90 -12.70 -3.50 17.03
N ASP A 91 -12.72 -2.31 16.44
CA ASP A 91 -13.41 -2.03 15.17
C ASP A 91 -12.45 -1.98 13.96
N LEU A 92 -11.20 -2.42 14.15
CA LEU A 92 -10.18 -2.37 13.11
C LEU A 92 -10.04 -3.70 12.39
N SER A 93 -9.93 -3.64 11.05
CA SER A 93 -9.44 -4.76 10.25
C SER A 93 -7.95 -5.01 10.54
N ILE A 94 -7.45 -6.18 10.18
CA ILE A 94 -6.03 -6.52 10.42
C ILE A 94 -5.10 -5.56 9.65
N GLU A 95 -5.48 -5.15 8.44
CA GLU A 95 -4.75 -4.18 7.62
C GLU A 95 -4.71 -2.81 8.30
N GLN A 96 -5.82 -2.37 8.88
CA GLN A 96 -5.88 -1.12 9.63
C GLN A 96 -5.02 -1.17 10.90
N VAL A 97 -5.00 -2.31 11.60
CA VAL A 97 -4.10 -2.52 12.74
C VAL A 97 -2.63 -2.44 12.31
N VAL A 98 -2.25 -3.08 11.21
CA VAL A 98 -0.89 -3.01 10.66
C VAL A 98 -0.51 -1.58 10.28
N ALA A 99 -1.39 -0.85 9.59
CA ALA A 99 -1.15 0.55 9.23
C ALA A 99 -0.96 1.45 10.46
N ARG A 100 -1.71 1.21 11.54
CA ARG A 100 -1.56 1.92 12.82
C ARG A 100 -0.23 1.62 13.49
N ILE A 101 0.17 0.35 13.53
CA ILE A 101 1.48 -0.08 14.07
C ILE A 101 2.62 0.62 13.31
N LEU A 102 2.60 0.57 11.97
CA LEU A 102 3.61 1.22 11.12
C LEU A 102 3.66 2.73 11.34
N SER A 103 2.50 3.37 11.47
CA SER A 103 2.42 4.81 11.76
C SER A 103 3.07 5.15 13.11
N CYS A 104 2.84 4.34 14.14
CA CYS A 104 3.48 4.52 15.46
C CYS A 104 5.00 4.32 15.40
N ILE A 105 5.48 3.32 14.65
CA ILE A 105 6.92 3.07 14.47
C ILE A 105 7.56 4.25 13.76
N LEU A 106 6.99 4.68 12.63
CA LEU A 106 7.50 5.81 11.85
C LEU A 106 7.54 7.09 12.67
N TRP A 107 6.48 7.39 13.44
CA TRP A 107 6.45 8.56 14.32
C TRP A 107 7.56 8.55 15.36
N ASN A 108 7.81 7.41 16.00
CA ASN A 108 8.90 7.28 16.98
C ASN A 108 10.28 7.42 16.33
N LEU A 109 10.47 6.87 15.13
CA LEU A 109 11.71 7.03 14.40
C LEU A 109 11.92 8.49 13.97
N THR A 110 10.91 9.18 13.44
CA THR A 110 11.06 10.56 12.96
C THR A 110 11.17 11.59 14.08
N SER A 111 10.47 11.41 15.19
CA SER A 111 10.58 12.28 16.38
C SER A 111 11.96 12.22 17.04
N THR A 112 12.69 11.11 16.88
CA THR A 112 14.06 10.96 17.40
C THR A 112 15.11 11.62 16.49
N PHE A 113 14.84 11.79 15.18
CA PHE A 113 15.84 12.23 14.20
C PHE A 113 15.61 13.63 13.60
N GLY A 114 14.63 14.40 14.07
CA GLY A 114 14.52 15.85 13.84
C GLY A 114 14.16 16.32 12.42
N THR A 115 14.45 15.57 11.36
CA THR A 115 13.94 15.76 10.01
C THR A 115 14.41 14.61 9.12
N VAL A 116 13.49 13.93 8.43
CA VAL A 116 13.82 12.87 7.48
C VAL A 116 13.81 13.46 6.07
N ARG A 117 15.00 13.75 5.52
CA ARG A 117 15.17 14.07 4.09
C ARG A 117 15.31 12.75 3.32
N ILE A 118 14.27 12.36 2.59
CA ILE A 118 14.34 11.22 1.66
C ILE A 118 14.38 11.78 0.24
N PHE A 119 15.44 11.44 -0.50
CA PHE A 119 15.55 11.72 -1.93
C PHE A 119 14.79 10.62 -2.69
N PHE A 120 13.76 10.98 -3.43
CA PHE A 120 13.18 10.09 -4.43
C PHE A 120 13.94 10.29 -5.75
N ALA A 121 14.78 9.33 -6.12
CA ALA A 121 15.12 9.13 -7.52
C ALA A 121 13.91 8.43 -8.15
N GLN A 122 13.06 9.16 -8.87
CA GLN A 122 12.13 8.49 -9.76
C GLN A 122 12.95 7.83 -10.86
N PRO A 123 12.86 6.50 -11.07
CA PRO A 123 13.43 5.92 -12.27
C PRO A 123 12.62 6.49 -13.44
N ILE A 124 13.29 7.27 -14.29
CA ILE A 124 12.78 7.56 -15.62
C ILE A 124 12.53 6.20 -16.26
N PRO A 125 11.33 5.93 -16.81
CA PRO A 125 11.10 4.69 -17.53
C PRO A 125 12.15 4.56 -18.63
N SER A 126 12.87 3.45 -18.66
CA SER A 126 13.98 3.19 -19.59
C SER A 126 13.58 3.09 -21.06
N PHE A 127 12.36 3.52 -21.42
CA PHE A 127 11.86 3.49 -22.80
C PHE A 127 12.03 4.81 -23.56
N LEU A 128 12.48 5.91 -22.94
CA LEU A 128 12.82 7.14 -23.68
C LEU A 128 14.23 7.11 -24.35
N THR A 129 15.02 6.03 -24.20
CA THR A 129 16.34 5.90 -24.86
C THR A 129 16.44 4.79 -25.89
N LYS A 130 15.32 4.23 -26.37
CA LYS A 130 15.34 3.28 -27.51
C LYS A 130 14.68 3.88 -28.74
N ASN A 131 15.33 4.89 -29.32
CA ASN A 131 15.18 5.13 -30.75
C ASN A 131 15.86 3.97 -31.49
N LYS A 132 15.03 3.08 -32.05
CA LYS A 132 15.40 2.13 -33.08
C LYS A 132 15.96 2.90 -34.29
N MET A 133 17.25 2.76 -34.57
CA MET A 133 17.73 2.75 -35.95
C MET A 133 18.21 1.34 -36.30
N SER A 134 17.34 0.62 -37.01
CA SER A 134 17.68 -0.48 -37.92
C SER A 134 17.75 0.16 -39.32
N LYS A 135 18.66 -0.09 -40.27
CA LYS A 135 19.63 -1.14 -40.58
C LYS A 135 20.59 -0.52 -41.62
N ARG A 136 21.87 -0.92 -41.67
CA ARG A 136 22.57 -1.48 -42.85
C ARG A 136 24.10 -1.40 -42.72
N THR A 137 24.71 -2.60 -42.76
CA THR A 137 25.95 -3.01 -43.44
C THR A 137 27.16 -2.06 -43.56
N SER A 138 28.29 -2.62 -43.08
CA SER A 138 29.66 -2.57 -43.64
C SER A 138 30.51 -1.31 -43.46
N SER A 139 31.77 -1.59 -43.09
CA SER A 139 33.00 -0.80 -43.18
C SER A 139 33.20 0.40 -42.23
N GLU A 140 34.20 0.22 -41.37
CA GLU A 140 35.16 1.18 -40.82
C GLU A 140 34.95 2.66 -41.15
N GLN A 141 34.80 3.50 -40.12
CA GLN A 141 35.79 4.51 -39.76
C GLN A 141 35.43 5.19 -38.43
N ILE A 142 36.41 5.20 -37.53
CA ILE A 142 36.42 5.98 -36.28
C ILE A 142 36.40 7.47 -36.65
N LYS A 143 35.36 8.21 -36.24
CA LYS A 143 35.41 9.66 -36.05
C LYS A 143 34.82 10.02 -34.71
N GLN A 144 35.65 10.66 -33.89
CA GLN A 144 35.29 11.31 -32.64
C GLN A 144 34.12 12.27 -32.89
N VAL A 145 33.01 12.05 -32.19
CA VAL A 145 31.93 13.05 -32.09
C VAL A 145 32.19 13.83 -30.81
N ASN A 146 32.31 15.15 -30.97
CA ASN A 146 32.55 16.12 -29.91
C ASN A 146 31.48 16.03 -28.82
N LEU A 147 31.94 16.01 -27.57
CA LEU A 147 31.12 15.92 -26.35
C LEU A 147 30.42 17.23 -25.95
N SER A 148 30.39 18.23 -26.85
CA SER A 148 29.86 19.58 -26.57
C SER A 148 28.41 19.79 -27.00
N ASP A 149 27.83 18.86 -27.78
CA ASP A 149 26.51 19.09 -28.40
C ASP A 149 25.37 18.32 -27.70
N LEU A 150 25.61 17.77 -26.50
CA LEU A 150 24.63 17.04 -25.67
C LEU A 150 24.27 17.79 -24.38
N GLN A 151 24.36 19.12 -24.37
CA GLN A 151 24.22 19.93 -23.15
C GLN A 151 22.93 20.76 -23.05
N GLU A 152 21.88 20.46 -23.80
CA GLU A 152 20.57 21.09 -23.63
C GLU A 152 19.44 20.06 -23.64
N GLU A 153 19.21 19.39 -22.50
CA GLU A 153 17.89 18.96 -22.02
C GLU A 153 18.01 18.37 -20.60
N SER A 154 18.69 19.10 -19.70
CA SER A 154 18.65 18.79 -18.26
C SER A 154 17.29 19.25 -17.71
N SER A 155 16.29 18.37 -17.77
CA SER A 155 15.00 18.55 -17.14
C SER A 155 15.20 18.80 -15.64
N THR A 156 14.76 19.96 -15.15
CA THR A 156 14.81 20.35 -13.75
C THR A 156 14.05 19.35 -12.89
N LEU A 157 14.77 18.62 -12.04
CA LEU A 157 14.21 17.86 -10.91
C LEU A 157 13.34 18.82 -10.07
N GLN A 158 12.02 18.72 -10.21
CA GLN A 158 11.11 19.44 -9.32
C GLN A 158 11.17 18.76 -7.95
N ILE A 159 11.98 19.31 -7.06
CA ILE A 159 12.04 18.91 -5.66
C ILE A 159 10.72 19.37 -5.03
N LYS A 160 9.76 18.44 -4.91
CA LYS A 160 8.54 18.67 -4.17
C LYS A 160 8.79 18.25 -2.72
N GLU A 161 8.84 19.23 -1.83
CA GLU A 161 8.92 18.98 -0.39
C GLU A 161 7.57 18.45 0.09
N TYR A 162 7.59 17.29 0.75
CA TYR A 162 6.41 16.72 1.40
C TYR A 162 6.56 16.85 2.91
N THR A 163 5.47 17.21 3.57
CA THR A 163 5.38 17.13 5.02
C THR A 163 5.39 15.66 5.46
N VAL A 164 5.83 15.40 6.71
CA VAL A 164 5.81 14.04 7.30
C VAL A 164 4.41 13.44 7.27
N GLN A 165 3.37 14.26 7.45
CA GLN A 165 1.98 13.84 7.38
C GLN A 165 1.59 13.39 5.96
N GLU A 166 2.01 14.11 4.93
CA GLU A 166 1.81 13.70 3.54
C GLU A 166 2.57 12.41 3.20
N LEU A 167 3.78 12.22 3.73
CA LEU A 167 4.54 10.99 3.55
C LEU A 167 3.90 9.77 4.22
N ILE A 168 3.36 9.92 5.43
CA ILE A 168 2.63 8.84 6.11
C ILE A 168 1.37 8.48 5.32
N VAL A 169 0.64 9.47 4.83
CA VAL A 169 -0.54 9.26 3.98
C VAL A 169 -0.15 8.51 2.69
N LEU A 170 0.95 8.91 2.04
CA LEU A 170 1.48 8.24 0.84
C LEU A 170 1.90 6.80 1.12
N LYS A 171 2.63 6.53 2.22
CA LYS A 171 3.07 5.16 2.56
C LYS A 171 1.93 4.23 2.96
N ASN A 172 0.97 4.73 3.72
CA ASN A 172 -0.24 3.97 4.05
C ASN A 172 -1.07 3.69 2.79
N TRP A 173 -1.10 4.62 1.84
CA TRP A 173 -1.73 4.44 0.54
C TRP A 173 -1.01 3.40 -0.33
N GLU A 174 0.32 3.45 -0.43
CA GLU A 174 1.12 2.43 -1.15
C GLU A 174 0.86 1.03 -0.59
N LEU A 175 0.82 0.89 0.74
CA LEU A 175 0.57 -0.39 1.39
C LEU A 175 -0.86 -0.89 1.13
N ALA A 176 -1.87 -0.02 1.23
CA ALA A 176 -3.25 -0.37 0.95
C ALA A 176 -3.42 -0.83 -0.51
N ASN A 177 -2.78 -0.14 -1.45
CA ASN A 177 -2.80 -0.53 -2.86
C ASN A 177 -2.05 -1.83 -3.11
N TYR A 178 -0.92 -2.07 -2.46
CA TYR A 178 -0.21 -3.34 -2.57
C TYR A 178 -1.09 -4.52 -2.11
N ILE A 179 -1.81 -4.36 -1.00
CA ILE A 179 -2.72 -5.38 -0.49
C ILE A 179 -3.88 -5.59 -1.47
N ALA A 180 -4.48 -4.50 -1.97
CA ALA A 180 -5.57 -4.58 -2.96
C ALA A 180 -5.11 -5.28 -4.24
N ASP A 181 -3.94 -4.91 -4.79
CA ASP A 181 -3.31 -5.54 -5.95
C ASP A 181 -3.14 -7.06 -5.75
N LYS A 182 -2.66 -7.47 -4.58
CA LYS A 182 -2.52 -8.89 -4.24
C LYS A 182 -3.86 -9.59 -4.15
N ALA A 183 -4.87 -8.96 -3.56
CA ALA A 183 -6.22 -9.50 -3.47
C ALA A 183 -6.84 -9.68 -4.88
N TYR A 184 -6.71 -8.68 -5.77
CA TYR A 184 -7.20 -8.77 -7.14
C TYR A 184 -6.51 -9.89 -7.93
N THR A 185 -5.20 -10.05 -7.74
CA THR A 185 -4.43 -11.12 -8.37
C THR A 185 -4.91 -12.50 -7.94
N GLN A 186 -5.26 -12.66 -6.65
CA GLN A 186 -5.77 -13.92 -6.10
C GLN A 186 -7.22 -14.19 -6.50
N LEU A 187 -8.06 -13.15 -6.54
CA LEU A 187 -9.49 -13.27 -6.82
C LEU A 187 -9.77 -13.49 -8.31
N ILE A 188 -9.04 -12.80 -9.18
CA ILE A 188 -9.21 -12.85 -10.64
C ILE A 188 -7.92 -13.42 -11.25
N ALA A 189 -7.91 -14.74 -11.42
CA ALA A 189 -6.72 -15.47 -11.85
C ALA A 189 -6.32 -15.17 -13.30
N LYS A 190 -7.30 -14.99 -14.20
CA LYS A 190 -7.06 -14.68 -15.61
C LYS A 190 -6.67 -13.21 -15.80
N LEU A 191 -5.68 -12.96 -16.65
CA LEU A 191 -5.13 -11.62 -16.86
C LEU A 191 -6.14 -10.70 -17.56
N GLU A 192 -6.88 -11.21 -18.54
CA GLU A 192 -7.82 -10.44 -19.35
C GLU A 192 -9.03 -9.99 -18.51
N GLU A 193 -9.59 -10.89 -17.70
CA GLU A 193 -10.68 -10.57 -16.76
C GLU A 193 -10.22 -9.57 -15.70
N ARG A 194 -8.95 -9.66 -15.25
CA ARG A 194 -8.38 -8.73 -14.29
C ARG A 194 -8.18 -7.35 -14.92
N HIS A 195 -7.70 -7.29 -16.15
CA HIS A 195 -7.52 -6.05 -16.90
C HIS A 195 -8.86 -5.32 -17.11
N GLU A 196 -9.90 -6.05 -17.52
CA GLU A 196 -11.25 -5.52 -17.67
C GLU A 196 -11.81 -4.98 -16.35
N PHE A 197 -11.66 -5.73 -15.25
CA PHE A 197 -12.05 -5.27 -13.92
C PHE A 197 -11.33 -3.97 -13.51
N MET A 198 -10.01 -3.88 -13.75
CA MET A 198 -9.23 -2.68 -13.42
C MET A 198 -9.67 -1.46 -14.23
N LYS A 199 -10.08 -1.63 -15.49
CA LYS A 199 -10.68 -0.55 -16.31
C LYS A 199 -11.97 -0.04 -15.69
N TYR A 200 -12.90 -0.93 -15.35
CA TYR A 200 -14.15 -0.53 -14.70
C TYR A 200 -13.92 0.17 -13.35
N LEU A 201 -12.97 -0.34 -12.55
CA LEU A 201 -12.65 0.28 -11.27
C LEU A 201 -12.03 1.67 -11.43
N LYS A 202 -11.19 1.87 -12.44
CA LYS A 202 -10.64 3.19 -12.79
C LYS A 202 -11.75 4.16 -13.19
N GLU A 203 -12.65 3.75 -14.09
CA GLU A 203 -13.78 4.56 -14.54
C GLU A 203 -14.67 4.98 -13.36
N PHE A 204 -14.94 4.06 -12.44
CA PHE A 204 -15.67 4.37 -11.21
C PHE A 204 -15.01 5.48 -10.38
N TYR A 205 -13.70 5.41 -10.18
CA TYR A 205 -12.99 6.44 -9.43
C TYR A 205 -12.94 7.78 -10.19
N GLU A 206 -12.83 7.78 -11.51
CA GLU A 206 -12.91 9.01 -12.32
C GLU A 206 -14.30 9.67 -12.24
N LEU A 207 -15.36 8.86 -12.18
CA LEU A 207 -16.72 9.35 -11.96
C LEU A 207 -16.85 10.01 -10.58
N GLN A 208 -16.33 9.36 -9.53
CA GLN A 208 -16.32 9.95 -8.18
C GLN A 208 -15.57 11.28 -8.11
N VAL A 209 -14.43 11.39 -8.81
CA VAL A 209 -13.70 12.67 -8.92
C VAL A 209 -14.60 13.75 -9.53
N THR A 210 -15.34 13.40 -10.58
CA THR A 210 -16.27 14.31 -11.25
C THR A 210 -17.39 14.75 -10.31
N ASP A 211 -17.94 13.83 -9.50
CA ASP A 211 -18.98 14.15 -8.50
C ASP A 211 -18.44 15.11 -7.44
N TYR A 212 -17.22 14.90 -6.94
CA TYR A 212 -16.60 15.83 -6.01
C TYR A 212 -16.39 17.22 -6.62
N GLU A 213 -15.99 17.29 -7.89
CA GLU A 213 -15.87 18.55 -8.62
C GLU A 213 -17.22 19.25 -8.80
N LYS A 214 -18.29 18.48 -9.02
CA LYS A 214 -19.65 19.00 -9.12
C LYS A 214 -20.12 19.59 -7.79
N ILE A 215 -19.95 18.86 -6.69
CA ILE A 215 -20.28 19.34 -5.33
C ILE A 215 -19.53 20.65 -5.03
N GLU A 216 -18.25 20.70 -5.37
CA GLU A 216 -17.40 21.87 -5.17
C GLU A 216 -17.86 23.10 -5.98
N ARG A 217 -18.35 22.87 -7.20
CA ARG A 217 -18.79 23.94 -8.12
C ARG A 217 -20.24 24.36 -7.92
N GLU A 218 -21.13 23.46 -7.54
CA GLU A 218 -22.58 23.67 -7.60
C GLU A 218 -23.24 23.73 -6.23
N VAL A 219 -22.69 23.02 -5.23
CA VAL A 219 -23.34 22.86 -3.92
C VAL A 219 -22.70 23.77 -2.87
N LEU A 220 -21.37 23.91 -2.88
CA LEU A 220 -20.69 24.69 -1.85
C LEU A 220 -20.86 26.21 -2.07
N PRO A 221 -21.19 26.98 -1.02
CA PRO A 221 -21.29 28.43 -1.10
C PRO A 221 -19.95 29.05 -1.51
N LYS A 222 -19.99 29.91 -2.52
CA LYS A 222 -18.80 30.52 -3.15
C LYS A 222 -18.46 31.88 -2.58
N ASN A 223 -19.46 32.59 -2.06
CA ASN A 223 -19.32 33.99 -1.66
C ASN A 223 -19.58 34.16 -0.17
N HIS A 224 -18.91 35.15 0.43
CA HIS A 224 -19.13 35.60 1.81
C HIS A 224 -20.50 36.26 2.04
N SER A 225 -21.34 36.39 1.01
CA SER A 225 -22.69 36.94 1.09
C SER A 225 -23.70 35.97 1.70
N ASP A 226 -23.40 34.67 1.67
CA ASP A 226 -24.15 33.66 2.39
C ASP A 226 -23.84 33.78 3.89
N ASP A 227 -24.75 33.31 4.76
CA ASP A 227 -24.55 33.31 6.20
C ASP A 227 -23.09 32.95 6.53
N LYS A 228 -22.38 33.92 7.12
CA LYS A 228 -20.93 33.89 7.32
C LYS A 228 -20.48 32.64 8.06
N LYS A 229 -21.36 32.10 8.93
CA LYS A 229 -21.12 30.85 9.65
C LYS A 229 -21.20 29.66 8.69
N LEU A 230 -22.29 29.56 7.93
CA LEU A 230 -22.48 28.52 6.91
C LEU A 230 -21.35 28.51 5.86
N PHE A 231 -20.90 29.68 5.40
CA PHE A 231 -19.76 29.77 4.48
C PHE A 231 -18.47 29.22 5.11
N LYS A 232 -18.18 29.58 6.36
CA LYS A 232 -16.98 29.10 7.06
C LYS A 232 -17.01 27.59 7.29
N ASP A 233 -18.14 27.06 7.74
CA ASP A 233 -18.35 25.63 7.98
C ASP A 233 -18.23 24.84 6.66
N ALA A 234 -18.76 25.37 5.56
CA ALA A 234 -18.65 24.78 4.23
C ALA A 234 -17.20 24.77 3.70
N GLN A 235 -16.42 25.83 3.90
CA GLN A 235 -15.00 25.85 3.50
C GLN A 235 -14.15 24.92 4.38
N GLU A 236 -14.47 24.80 5.66
CA GLU A 236 -13.81 23.85 6.55
C GLU A 236 -14.10 22.40 6.14
N TRP A 237 -15.36 22.09 5.83
CA TRP A 237 -15.75 20.79 5.30
C TRP A 237 -15.08 20.49 3.96
N ARG A 238 -15.01 21.47 3.04
CA ARG A 238 -14.29 21.35 1.76
C ARG A 238 -12.83 20.98 1.98
N LYS A 239 -12.14 21.67 2.89
CA LYS A 239 -10.71 21.43 3.17
C LYS A 239 -10.47 20.08 3.85
N ASN A 240 -11.30 19.74 4.83
CA ASN A 240 -11.04 18.60 5.71
C ASN A 240 -11.59 17.27 5.16
N VAL A 241 -12.67 17.33 4.39
CA VAL A 241 -13.38 16.15 3.89
C VAL A 241 -13.26 16.07 2.37
N LEU A 242 -13.78 17.05 1.65
CA LEU A 242 -13.91 16.97 0.19
C LEU A 242 -12.54 16.89 -0.51
N MET A 243 -11.60 17.77 -0.17
CA MET A 243 -10.28 17.81 -0.80
C MET A 243 -9.44 16.57 -0.50
N LYS A 244 -9.54 16.03 0.73
CA LYS A 244 -8.81 14.80 1.10
C LYS A 244 -9.36 13.61 0.32
N SER A 245 -10.68 13.44 0.29
CA SER A 245 -11.33 12.35 -0.44
C SER A 245 -11.08 12.45 -1.95
N LYS A 246 -11.29 13.63 -2.53
CA LYS A 246 -11.07 13.90 -3.96
C LYS A 246 -9.63 13.60 -4.38
N ASN A 247 -8.64 14.05 -3.60
CA ASN A 247 -7.24 13.79 -3.91
C ASN A 247 -6.92 12.29 -3.79
N ALA A 248 -7.38 11.62 -2.74
CA ALA A 248 -7.21 10.17 -2.59
C ALA A 248 -7.81 9.39 -3.77
N THR A 249 -8.99 9.77 -4.23
CA THR A 249 -9.65 9.18 -5.40
C THR A 249 -8.87 9.46 -6.69
N LYS A 250 -8.34 10.69 -6.89
CA LYS A 250 -7.45 11.00 -8.04
C LYS A 250 -6.20 10.11 -8.04
N PHE A 251 -5.58 9.92 -6.87
CA PHE A 251 -4.42 9.04 -6.73
C PHE A 251 -4.76 7.59 -7.06
N GLN A 252 -5.90 7.07 -6.57
CA GLN A 252 -6.39 5.71 -6.89
C GLN A 252 -6.56 5.53 -8.41
N ALA A 253 -7.22 6.47 -9.09
CA ALA A 253 -7.43 6.41 -10.54
C ALA A 253 -6.09 6.42 -11.32
N SER A 254 -5.12 7.24 -10.89
CA SER A 254 -3.78 7.26 -11.52
C SER A 254 -3.00 5.96 -11.30
N HIS A 255 -3.04 5.39 -10.09
CA HIS A 255 -2.40 4.09 -9.80
C HIS A 255 -2.96 2.97 -10.68
N LEU A 256 -4.28 2.91 -10.81
CA LEU A 256 -4.95 1.94 -11.69
C LEU A 256 -4.57 2.13 -13.15
N ALA A 257 -4.41 3.38 -13.62
CA ALA A 257 -3.96 3.64 -14.99
C ALA A 257 -2.58 3.04 -15.27
N THR A 258 -1.62 3.19 -14.35
CA THR A 258 -0.31 2.54 -14.46
C THR A 258 -0.45 1.02 -14.45
N LYS A 259 -1.30 0.47 -13.56
CA LYS A 259 -1.50 -0.98 -13.47
C LYS A 259 -2.14 -1.60 -14.72
N ILE A 260 -3.06 -0.87 -15.35
CA ILE A 260 -3.69 -1.27 -16.61
C ILE A 260 -2.62 -1.41 -17.69
N LEU A 261 -1.68 -0.45 -17.79
CA LEU A 261 -0.59 -0.52 -18.76
C LEU A 261 0.34 -1.72 -18.51
N ASP A 262 0.66 -2.00 -17.25
CA ASP A 262 1.47 -3.18 -16.88
C ASP A 262 0.76 -4.48 -17.29
N LEU A 263 -0.56 -4.58 -17.05
CA LEU A 263 -1.36 -5.75 -17.44
C LEU A 263 -1.48 -5.90 -18.96
N GLU A 264 -1.64 -4.81 -19.71
CA GLU A 264 -1.64 -4.84 -21.18
C GLU A 264 -0.33 -5.41 -21.71
N PHE A 265 0.79 -4.97 -21.14
CA PHE A 265 2.10 -5.50 -21.49
C PHE A 265 2.25 -7.00 -21.15
N GLU A 266 1.77 -7.44 -19.98
CA GLU A 266 1.79 -8.86 -19.58
C GLU A 266 0.94 -9.74 -20.52
N ILE A 267 -0.25 -9.26 -20.90
CA ILE A 267 -1.14 -9.95 -21.85
C ILE A 267 -0.43 -10.09 -23.20
N ASP A 268 0.14 -9.00 -23.74
CA ASP A 268 0.87 -9.02 -25.02
C ASP A 268 2.03 -10.05 -25.00
N GLN A 269 2.78 -10.13 -23.90
CA GLN A 269 3.86 -11.12 -23.75
C GLN A 269 3.30 -12.55 -23.74
N GLN A 270 2.22 -12.79 -23.01
CA GLN A 270 1.59 -14.11 -22.93
C GLN A 270 1.06 -14.57 -24.30
N GLU A 271 0.49 -13.67 -25.09
CA GLU A 271 0.02 -13.97 -26.44
C GLU A 271 1.18 -14.34 -27.38
N GLN A 272 2.27 -13.57 -27.36
CA GLN A 272 3.47 -13.85 -28.15
C GLN A 272 4.10 -15.22 -27.82
N GLU A 273 4.17 -15.55 -26.53
CA GLU A 273 4.66 -16.85 -26.04
C GLU A 273 3.78 -18.00 -26.57
N GLN A 274 2.46 -17.85 -26.51
CA GLN A 274 1.52 -18.85 -27.02
C GLN A 274 1.64 -19.05 -28.54
N GLU A 275 1.81 -17.96 -29.31
CA GLU A 275 2.02 -18.05 -30.75
C GLU A 275 3.30 -18.79 -31.10
N LYS A 276 4.41 -18.48 -30.40
CA LYS A 276 5.68 -19.15 -30.58
C LYS A 276 5.57 -20.66 -30.32
N GLN A 277 4.91 -21.05 -29.22
CA GLN A 277 4.68 -22.45 -28.91
C GLN A 277 3.80 -23.16 -29.96
N LYS A 278 2.78 -22.48 -30.51
CA LYS A 278 1.95 -23.02 -31.60
C LYS A 278 2.79 -23.24 -32.87
N GLN A 279 3.68 -22.32 -33.21
CA GLN A 279 4.59 -22.46 -34.37
C GLN A 279 5.58 -23.62 -34.19
N GLU A 280 6.21 -23.74 -33.02
CA GLU A 280 7.14 -24.83 -32.71
C GLU A 280 6.45 -26.21 -32.78
N LYS A 281 5.23 -26.33 -32.25
CA LYS A 281 4.43 -27.56 -32.35
C LYS A 281 4.14 -27.94 -33.80
N LYS A 282 3.78 -26.97 -34.66
CA LYS A 282 3.58 -27.19 -36.10
C LYS A 282 4.87 -27.67 -36.79
N THR A 283 6.01 -27.07 -36.48
CA THR A 283 7.31 -27.47 -37.04
C THR A 283 7.71 -28.89 -36.62
N ARG A 284 7.51 -29.26 -35.35
CA ARG A 284 7.76 -30.62 -34.84
C ARG A 284 6.85 -31.68 -35.47
N ALA A 285 5.58 -31.34 -35.70
CA ALA A 285 4.64 -32.24 -36.37
C ALA A 285 5.05 -32.52 -37.83
N ARG A 286 5.49 -31.49 -38.55
CA ARG A 286 5.97 -31.62 -39.95
C ARG A 286 7.25 -32.47 -40.05
N THR A 287 8.22 -32.27 -39.14
CA THR A 287 9.46 -33.07 -39.13
C THR A 287 9.19 -34.55 -38.87
N ARG A 288 8.26 -34.88 -37.96
CA ARG A 288 7.87 -36.28 -37.68
C ARG A 288 7.13 -36.96 -38.84
N ALA A 289 6.37 -36.21 -39.63
CA ALA A 289 5.68 -36.75 -40.80
C ALA A 289 6.64 -37.08 -41.96
N GLY A 290 7.74 -36.33 -42.10
CA GLY A 290 8.74 -36.55 -43.15
C GLY A 290 9.71 -37.71 -42.90
N THR A 291 9.80 -38.26 -41.68
CA THR A 291 10.73 -39.35 -41.33
C THR A 291 10.13 -40.76 -41.52
N LYS A 292 8.90 -40.87 -42.04
CA LYS A 292 8.19 -42.15 -42.23
C LYS A 292 8.17 -42.67 -43.68
N ASN A 293 8.97 -42.08 -44.56
CA ASN A 293 9.13 -42.52 -45.95
C ASN A 293 10.52 -43.14 -46.16
#